data_AF-A0A6M0RU84-F1
#
_entry.id   AF-A0A6M0RU84-F1
#
_cell.length_a   1.000
_cell.length_b   1.000
_cell.length_c   1.000
_cell.angle_alpha   90.00
_cell.angle_beta   90.00
_cell.angle_gamma   90.00
#
_symmetry.space_group_name_H-M   'P 1'
#
loop_
_entity.id
_entity.type
_entity.pdbx_description
1 polymer ?
#
loop_
_entity_poly.entity_id
_entity_poly.type
_entity_poly.pdbx_seq_one_letter_code
_entity_poly.pdbx_strand_id
1 'polypeptide(L)'
;MTTPFDVAATQRRVDNFWKLGASFGMERNAYHNYLNEIVSDRYALIKGLQILRDELQFAAASPTDIKACGADMNLPSVVTTLAYTNCGDRIHQGEATKRYRDVVASRFATLSEIGELKLEAFFPAGGGTDNGATLAHVTVAHELDEQLKQRVYAGNPQSISLVAIDLKTHVGRLRDGENQMYGVTRESPWREPRAACGAIVGALKQYHPDNLIHRRIRDDLRERNFQYLSNNKIFTDDGVDITMAVASAIVAVRGIRNTAMALPQELDERGVAHLTASVTVNRPSRDDLVIYLARATVFNGKIQIQGLGTEADKYGGQLVEYAKERRLQLRYGDGDGENLPVEEIDYKVRDSGL
;
A
#
# COMPACT_ATOMS: atom_id res chain seq x y z
N MET A 1 -37.09 -6.89 7.17
CA MET A 1 -36.37 -8.18 7.20
C MET A 1 -34.98 -7.89 6.71
N THR A 2 -33.98 -8.02 7.56
CA THR A 2 -32.58 -7.80 7.19
C THR A 2 -32.04 -9.09 6.58
N THR A 3 -31.45 -8.99 5.40
CA THR A 3 -30.91 -10.14 4.68
C THR A 3 -29.53 -10.45 5.27
N PRO A 4 -29.31 -11.64 5.86
CA PRO A 4 -28.02 -11.99 6.44
C PRO A 4 -26.90 -11.87 5.42
N PHE A 5 -25.71 -11.47 5.87
CA PHE A 5 -24.54 -11.38 5.02
C PHE A 5 -24.14 -12.76 4.47
N ASP A 6 -23.94 -12.87 3.15
CA ASP A 6 -23.37 -14.07 2.50
C ASP A 6 -21.84 -14.01 2.58
N VAL A 7 -21.32 -14.31 3.77
CA VAL A 7 -19.88 -14.35 4.05
C VAL A 7 -19.13 -15.32 3.14
N ALA A 8 -19.78 -16.42 2.72
CA ALA A 8 -19.16 -17.45 1.90
C ALA A 8 -18.82 -16.92 0.50
N ALA A 9 -19.63 -16.03 -0.08
CA ALA A 9 -19.32 -15.40 -1.35
C ALA A 9 -18.05 -14.56 -1.30
N THR A 10 -17.88 -13.75 -0.25
CA THR A 10 -16.70 -12.91 -0.09
C THR A 10 -15.47 -13.73 0.31
N GLN A 11 -15.63 -14.75 1.15
CA GLN A 11 -14.55 -15.67 1.49
C GLN A 11 -13.98 -16.35 0.23
N ARG A 12 -14.83 -16.79 -0.70
CA ARG A 12 -14.36 -17.35 -1.98
C ARG A 12 -13.51 -16.37 -2.80
N ARG A 13 -13.79 -15.06 -2.72
CA ARG A 13 -12.97 -14.04 -3.41
C ARG A 13 -11.62 -13.88 -2.74
N VAL A 14 -11.59 -13.85 -1.41
CA VAL A 14 -10.35 -13.80 -0.60
C VAL A 14 -9.49 -15.07 -0.84
N ASP A 15 -10.11 -16.25 -0.84
CA ASP A 15 -9.41 -17.51 -1.11
C ASP A 15 -8.83 -17.55 -2.52
N ASN A 16 -9.52 -16.95 -3.50
CA ASN A 16 -9.01 -16.86 -4.88
C ASN A 16 -7.91 -15.81 -5.03
N PHE A 17 -7.99 -14.70 -4.30
CA PHE A 17 -6.91 -13.72 -4.21
C PHE A 17 -5.61 -14.38 -3.71
N TRP A 18 -5.67 -15.20 -2.65
CA TRP A 18 -4.49 -15.88 -2.11
C TRP A 18 -3.92 -16.99 -3.00
N LYS A 19 -4.62 -17.39 -4.08
CA LYS A 19 -4.08 -18.27 -5.12
C LYS A 19 -3.31 -17.52 -6.21
N LEU A 20 -3.39 -16.18 -6.24
CA LEU A 20 -2.61 -15.39 -7.18
C LEU A 20 -1.14 -15.41 -6.79
N GLY A 21 -0.26 -15.59 -7.77
CA GLY A 21 1.17 -15.35 -7.57
C GLY A 21 1.43 -13.89 -7.28
N ALA A 22 2.50 -13.62 -6.52
CA ALA A 22 3.02 -12.27 -6.30
C ALA A 22 4.54 -12.34 -6.31
N SER A 23 5.19 -11.26 -6.76
CA SER A 23 6.65 -11.25 -6.85
C SER A 23 7.26 -10.08 -6.10
N PHE A 24 7.82 -10.38 -4.92
CA PHE A 24 8.32 -9.41 -3.96
C PHE A 24 9.81 -9.08 -4.17
N GLY A 25 10.22 -7.88 -3.77
CA GLY A 25 11.63 -7.49 -3.60
C GLY A 25 12.35 -7.01 -4.85
N MET A 26 11.80 -7.20 -6.05
CA MET A 26 12.44 -6.75 -7.30
C MET A 26 12.01 -5.35 -7.74
N GLU A 27 12.97 -4.51 -8.13
CA GLU A 27 12.71 -3.27 -8.84
C GLU A 27 12.09 -3.53 -10.21
N ARG A 28 10.85 -3.10 -10.40
CA ARG A 28 10.13 -3.16 -11.68
C ARG A 28 9.56 -1.81 -12.08
N ASN A 29 9.15 -1.71 -13.33
CA ASN A 29 8.40 -0.55 -13.80
C ASN A 29 7.13 -0.39 -12.96
N ALA A 30 6.80 0.85 -12.60
CA ALA A 30 5.59 1.17 -11.85
C ALA A 30 4.31 0.55 -12.45
N TYR A 31 4.11 0.65 -13.76
CA TYR A 31 2.96 0.03 -14.44
C TYR A 31 2.90 -1.48 -14.24
N HIS A 32 4.04 -2.16 -14.30
CA HIS A 32 4.09 -3.60 -14.10
C HIS A 32 3.61 -3.98 -12.70
N ASN A 33 4.16 -3.36 -11.65
CA ASN A 33 3.74 -3.68 -10.29
C ASN A 33 2.30 -3.22 -10.02
N TYR A 34 1.91 -2.03 -10.48
CA TYR A 34 0.54 -1.56 -10.27
C TYR A 34 -0.49 -2.46 -10.94
N LEU A 35 -0.23 -2.95 -12.16
CA LEU A 35 -1.17 -3.82 -12.85
C LEU A 35 -1.17 -5.25 -12.31
N ASN A 36 0.02 -5.85 -12.13
CA ASN A 36 0.16 -7.27 -11.82
C ASN A 36 0.09 -7.60 -10.33
N GLU A 37 0.37 -6.63 -9.45
CA GLU A 37 0.44 -6.86 -7.99
C GLU A 37 -0.64 -6.11 -7.22
N ILE A 38 -1.15 -4.96 -7.71
CA ILE A 38 -2.16 -4.16 -6.97
C ILE A 38 -3.54 -4.26 -7.62
N VAL A 39 -3.62 -4.01 -8.92
CA VAL A 39 -4.90 -3.97 -9.65
C VAL A 39 -5.49 -5.37 -9.81
N SER A 40 -4.68 -6.35 -10.21
CA SER A 40 -5.08 -7.78 -10.29
C SER A 40 -5.65 -8.29 -8.96
N ASP A 41 -4.92 -8.03 -7.87
CA ASP A 41 -5.24 -8.39 -6.50
C ASP A 41 -6.61 -7.85 -6.09
N ARG A 42 -6.84 -6.54 -6.28
CA ARG A 42 -8.13 -5.91 -5.96
C ARG A 42 -9.27 -6.39 -6.85
N TYR A 43 -9.02 -6.61 -8.14
CA TYR A 43 -10.04 -7.17 -9.03
C TYR A 43 -10.43 -8.60 -8.65
N ALA A 44 -9.52 -9.40 -8.09
CA ALA A 44 -9.86 -10.71 -7.54
C ALA A 44 -10.81 -10.60 -6.35
N LEU A 45 -10.58 -9.62 -5.46
CA LEU A 45 -11.41 -9.37 -4.28
C LEU A 45 -12.82 -8.87 -4.61
N ILE A 46 -13.01 -8.20 -5.75
CA ILE A 46 -14.31 -7.62 -6.14
C ILE A 46 -14.95 -8.31 -7.36
N LYS A 47 -14.38 -9.42 -7.81
CA LYS A 47 -14.84 -10.10 -9.03
C LYS A 47 -16.33 -10.43 -8.95
N GLY A 48 -17.08 -9.98 -9.97
CA GLY A 48 -18.52 -10.20 -10.09
C GLY A 48 -19.38 -9.23 -9.27
N LEU A 49 -18.80 -8.18 -8.69
CA LEU A 49 -19.53 -7.11 -8.00
C LEU A 49 -19.64 -5.87 -8.90
N GLN A 50 -20.76 -5.16 -8.79
CA GLN A 50 -20.89 -3.80 -9.29
C GLN A 50 -20.04 -2.86 -8.44
N ILE A 51 -19.14 -2.09 -9.05
CA ILE A 51 -18.34 -1.11 -8.31
C ILE A 51 -19.15 0.18 -8.14
N LEU A 52 -19.41 0.54 -6.89
CA LEU A 52 -20.07 1.76 -6.45
C LEU A 52 -19.02 2.72 -5.92
N ARG A 53 -18.47 3.54 -6.81
CA ARG A 53 -17.40 4.49 -6.46
C ARG A 53 -17.67 5.91 -6.95
N ASP A 54 -18.67 6.11 -7.79
CA ASP A 54 -19.11 7.43 -8.22
C ASP A 54 -20.32 7.83 -7.36
N GLU A 55 -20.25 8.98 -6.71
CA GLU A 55 -21.31 9.48 -5.83
C GLU A 55 -22.68 9.57 -6.54
N LEU A 56 -22.70 9.78 -7.85
CA LEU A 56 -23.93 9.77 -8.64
C LEU A 56 -24.63 8.40 -8.68
N GLN A 57 -23.90 7.31 -8.42
CA GLN A 57 -24.48 5.96 -8.33
C GLN A 57 -25.42 5.81 -7.13
N PHE A 58 -25.36 6.70 -6.13
CA PHE A 58 -26.27 6.70 -4.98
C PHE A 58 -27.55 7.52 -5.20
N ALA A 59 -27.66 8.21 -6.35
CA ALA A 59 -28.70 9.17 -6.64
C ALA A 59 -30.06 8.59 -7.06
N ALA A 60 -30.25 7.26 -7.03
CA ALA A 60 -31.48 6.59 -7.50
C ALA A 60 -32.79 7.14 -6.89
N ALA A 61 -32.73 7.68 -5.66
CA ALA A 61 -33.87 8.29 -4.97
C ALA A 61 -34.01 9.81 -5.20
N SER A 62 -33.18 10.41 -6.04
CA SER A 62 -33.20 11.85 -6.30
C SER A 62 -34.50 12.28 -6.98
N PRO A 63 -35.06 13.45 -6.63
CA PRO A 63 -36.25 13.99 -7.32
C PRO A 63 -35.94 14.53 -8.73
N THR A 64 -34.66 14.71 -9.10
CA THR A 64 -34.24 15.25 -10.40
C THR A 64 -33.81 14.16 -11.38
N ASP A 65 -33.50 14.52 -12.62
CA ASP A 65 -33.06 13.57 -13.67
C ASP A 65 -31.74 12.86 -13.35
N ILE A 66 -30.96 13.36 -12.39
CA ILE A 66 -29.75 12.71 -11.87
C ILE A 66 -30.04 11.31 -11.30
N LYS A 67 -31.30 11.00 -10.99
CA LYS A 67 -31.74 9.64 -10.60
C LYS A 67 -31.40 8.58 -11.65
N ALA A 68 -31.27 8.97 -12.92
CA ALA A 68 -30.85 8.08 -14.00
C ALA A 68 -29.42 7.53 -13.82
N CYS A 69 -28.59 8.20 -13.02
CA CYS A 69 -27.24 7.73 -12.67
C CYS A 69 -27.24 6.65 -11.57
N GLY A 70 -28.36 6.48 -10.87
CA GLY A 70 -28.45 5.58 -9.73
C GLY A 70 -28.17 4.12 -10.09
N ALA A 71 -27.37 3.44 -9.26
CA ALA A 71 -27.09 2.02 -9.39
C ALA A 71 -28.27 1.15 -8.93
N ASP A 72 -28.37 -0.04 -9.50
CA ASP A 72 -29.30 -1.08 -9.03
C ASP A 72 -28.72 -1.80 -7.80
N MET A 73 -29.15 -1.36 -6.61
CA MET A 73 -28.69 -1.91 -5.34
C MET A 73 -29.12 -3.37 -5.10
N ASN A 74 -29.98 -3.94 -5.96
CA ASN A 74 -30.31 -5.37 -5.89
C ASN A 74 -29.18 -6.26 -6.43
N LEU A 75 -28.23 -5.69 -7.18
CA LEU A 75 -27.05 -6.41 -7.66
C LEU A 75 -25.99 -6.49 -6.55
N PRO A 76 -25.23 -7.60 -6.47
CA PRO A 76 -24.05 -7.67 -5.62
C PRO A 76 -23.09 -6.51 -5.91
N SER A 77 -22.80 -5.69 -4.91
CA SER A 77 -22.08 -4.43 -5.08
C SER A 77 -20.89 -4.30 -4.14
N VAL A 78 -19.88 -3.54 -4.54
CA VAL A 78 -18.76 -3.16 -3.69
C VAL A 78 -18.63 -1.65 -3.66
N VAL A 79 -18.48 -1.10 -2.47
CA VAL A 79 -18.01 0.27 -2.31
C VAL A 79 -16.52 0.24 -2.08
N THR A 80 -15.76 1.10 -2.77
CA THR A 80 -14.30 1.09 -2.70
C THR A 80 -13.77 2.39 -2.15
N THR A 81 -12.94 2.31 -1.13
CA THR A 81 -12.20 3.46 -0.57
C THR A 81 -10.73 3.21 -0.74
N LEU A 82 -9.99 4.23 -1.18
CA LEU A 82 -8.56 4.11 -1.43
C LEU A 82 -7.78 5.17 -0.66
N ALA A 83 -6.86 4.70 0.17
CA ALA A 83 -5.81 5.49 0.77
C ALA A 83 -4.44 5.09 0.25
N TYR A 84 -3.52 6.05 0.25
CA TYR A 84 -2.10 5.77 0.09
C TYR A 84 -1.24 6.71 0.91
N THR A 85 -0.06 6.24 1.26
CA THR A 85 0.98 7.06 1.87
C THR A 85 2.03 7.42 0.83
N ASN A 86 2.66 8.58 0.98
CA ASN A 86 3.77 9.03 0.14
C ASN A 86 4.70 9.91 0.99
N CYS A 87 6.00 9.92 0.73
CA CYS A 87 6.86 10.91 1.36
C CYS A 87 6.57 12.32 0.79
N GLY A 88 6.56 13.34 1.65
CA GLY A 88 6.52 14.76 1.24
C GLY A 88 7.76 15.28 0.52
N ASP A 89 8.71 14.39 0.15
CA ASP A 89 9.89 14.77 -0.61
C ASP A 89 9.47 15.10 -2.05
N ARG A 90 9.89 16.26 -2.56
CA ARG A 90 9.58 16.74 -3.91
C ARG A 90 9.88 15.73 -5.01
N ILE A 91 10.90 14.89 -4.84
CA ILE A 91 11.27 13.87 -5.82
C ILE A 91 10.24 12.75 -5.88
N HIS A 92 9.60 12.46 -4.75
CA HIS A 92 8.62 11.38 -4.63
C HIS A 92 7.21 11.81 -5.06
N GLN A 93 6.95 13.11 -5.12
CA GLN A 93 5.67 13.67 -5.57
C GLN A 93 5.51 13.68 -7.10
N GLY A 94 6.50 13.17 -7.85
CA GLY A 94 6.52 13.17 -9.30
C GLY A 94 5.80 12.00 -9.97
N GLU A 95 6.45 11.42 -10.98
CA GLU A 95 5.84 10.54 -11.97
C GLU A 95 5.23 9.24 -11.41
N ALA A 96 5.86 8.61 -10.41
CA ALA A 96 5.29 7.41 -9.77
C ALA A 96 3.92 7.68 -9.15
N THR A 97 3.70 8.90 -8.64
CA THR A 97 2.43 9.33 -8.02
C THR A 97 1.37 9.61 -9.09
N LYS A 98 1.75 10.24 -10.21
CA LYS A 98 0.85 10.41 -11.35
C LYS A 98 0.43 9.05 -11.94
N ARG A 99 1.37 8.16 -12.21
CA ARG A 99 1.10 6.81 -12.72
C ARG A 99 0.23 6.00 -11.77
N TYR A 100 0.45 6.14 -10.46
CA TYR A 100 -0.41 5.50 -9.46
C TYR A 100 -1.85 6.01 -9.55
N ARG A 101 -2.05 7.33 -9.72
CA ARG A 101 -3.38 7.89 -9.95
C ARG A 101 -4.02 7.35 -11.22
N ASP A 102 -3.27 7.30 -12.32
CA ASP A 102 -3.77 6.89 -13.64
C ASP A 102 -4.08 5.38 -13.72
N VAL A 103 -3.37 4.55 -12.96
CA VAL A 103 -3.50 3.08 -13.01
C VAL A 103 -4.34 2.54 -11.85
N VAL A 104 -4.04 2.93 -10.62
CA VAL A 104 -4.66 2.34 -9.43
C VAL A 104 -5.87 3.16 -9.00
N ALA A 105 -5.67 4.46 -8.72
CA ALA A 105 -6.74 5.27 -8.15
C ALA A 105 -7.90 5.49 -9.13
N SER A 106 -7.60 5.64 -10.43
CA SER A 106 -8.61 5.74 -11.49
C SER A 106 -9.56 4.56 -11.58
N ARG A 107 -9.30 3.44 -10.88
CA ARG A 107 -10.14 2.23 -10.82
C ARG A 107 -10.86 2.03 -9.48
N PHE A 108 -10.25 2.45 -8.37
CA PHE A 108 -10.70 2.08 -7.02
C PHE A 108 -10.91 3.25 -6.06
N ALA A 109 -10.49 4.47 -6.42
CA ALA A 109 -10.82 5.65 -5.61
C ALA A 109 -12.23 6.15 -5.94
N THR A 110 -12.84 6.81 -4.97
CA THR A 110 -14.14 7.46 -5.09
C THR A 110 -14.06 8.61 -6.09
N LEU A 111 -15.13 8.82 -6.84
CA LEU A 111 -15.38 9.97 -7.69
C LEU A 111 -16.47 10.81 -7.05
N SER A 112 -16.20 12.10 -6.89
CA SER A 112 -17.21 13.08 -6.48
C SER A 112 -18.36 13.16 -7.49
N GLU A 113 -19.46 13.77 -7.11
CA GLU A 113 -20.57 14.11 -8.00
C GLU A 113 -20.20 14.95 -9.24
N ILE A 114 -19.08 15.69 -9.18
CA ILE A 114 -18.53 16.47 -10.32
C ILE A 114 -17.38 15.75 -11.06
N GLY A 115 -17.13 14.47 -10.77
CA GLY A 115 -16.10 13.66 -11.44
C GLY A 115 -14.66 13.82 -10.94
N GLU A 116 -14.44 14.49 -9.80
CA GLU A 116 -13.13 14.59 -9.16
C GLU A 116 -12.76 13.30 -8.43
N LEU A 117 -11.51 12.86 -8.63
CA LEU A 117 -10.97 11.70 -7.93
C LEU A 117 -10.67 12.03 -6.47
N LYS A 118 -11.50 11.52 -5.56
CA LYS A 118 -11.35 11.61 -4.10
C LYS A 118 -10.47 10.46 -3.61
N LEU A 119 -9.18 10.76 -3.43
CA LEU A 119 -8.16 9.82 -2.98
C LEU A 119 -7.61 10.28 -1.63
N GLU A 120 -7.60 9.40 -0.63
CA GLU A 120 -7.02 9.70 0.67
C GLU A 120 -5.48 9.66 0.57
N ALA A 121 -4.86 10.83 0.63
CA ALA A 121 -3.43 11.02 0.41
C ALA A 121 -2.74 11.44 1.72
N PHE A 122 -1.95 10.55 2.29
CA PHE A 122 -1.18 10.83 3.50
C PHE A 122 0.28 11.10 3.13
N PHE A 123 0.86 12.14 3.72
CA PHE A 123 2.24 12.55 3.43
C PHE A 123 3.21 12.43 4.63
N PRO A 124 3.29 11.27 5.30
CA PRO A 124 4.22 11.11 6.40
C PRO A 124 5.65 11.23 5.87
N ALA A 125 6.53 11.92 6.60
CA ALA A 125 7.96 11.92 6.26
C ALA A 125 8.45 10.45 6.11
N GLY A 126 9.31 10.13 5.15
CA GLY A 126 9.67 8.71 4.91
C GLY A 126 8.68 7.91 4.04
N GLY A 127 7.45 8.38 3.86
CA GLY A 127 6.40 7.70 3.07
C GLY A 127 5.81 6.44 3.72
N GLY A 128 6.18 6.14 4.97
CA GLY A 128 5.61 5.04 5.74
C GLY A 128 4.20 5.34 6.27
N THR A 129 3.90 4.91 7.48
CA THR A 129 2.72 5.37 8.24
C THR A 129 3.18 6.17 9.45
N ASP A 130 2.44 7.21 9.82
CA ASP A 130 2.65 7.89 11.10
C ASP A 130 2.12 7.05 12.28
N ASN A 131 1.00 6.38 12.04
CA ASN A 131 0.32 5.49 12.98
C ASN A 131 -0.66 4.62 12.19
N GLY A 132 -0.48 3.29 12.24
CA GLY A 132 -1.35 2.35 11.54
C GLY A 132 -2.82 2.44 11.97
N ALA A 133 -3.09 2.71 13.25
CA ALA A 133 -4.46 2.86 13.75
C ALA A 133 -5.13 4.13 13.21
N THR A 134 -4.41 5.25 13.16
CA THR A 134 -4.92 6.49 12.55
C THR A 134 -5.22 6.28 11.07
N LEU A 135 -4.32 5.63 10.34
CA LEU A 135 -4.52 5.35 8.91
C LEU A 135 -5.75 4.46 8.69
N ALA A 136 -5.91 3.40 9.48
CA ALA A 136 -7.09 2.53 9.43
C ALA A 136 -8.37 3.32 9.73
N HIS A 137 -8.41 4.04 10.86
CA HIS A 137 -9.57 4.79 11.31
C HIS A 137 -10.04 5.82 10.29
N VAL A 138 -9.12 6.70 9.84
CA VAL A 138 -9.46 7.76 8.88
C VAL A 138 -9.93 7.17 7.55
N THR A 139 -9.26 6.13 7.05
CA THR A 139 -9.63 5.53 5.76
C THR A 139 -11.02 4.89 5.83
N VAL A 140 -11.33 4.14 6.90
CA VAL A 140 -12.64 3.50 7.06
C VAL A 140 -13.74 4.52 7.30
N ALA A 141 -13.46 5.58 8.08
CA ALA A 141 -14.42 6.65 8.35
C ALA A 141 -14.83 7.43 7.10
N HIS A 142 -14.00 7.44 6.05
CA HIS A 142 -14.29 8.11 4.78
C HIS A 142 -14.90 7.18 3.72
N GLU A 143 -15.32 5.96 4.09
CA GLU A 143 -15.87 5.01 3.13
C GLU A 143 -17.22 5.47 2.56
N LEU A 144 -18.23 5.49 3.43
CA LEU A 144 -19.57 5.99 3.19
C LEU A 144 -20.18 6.40 4.51
N ASP A 145 -21.09 7.36 4.43
CA ASP A 145 -22.02 7.61 5.51
C ASP A 145 -22.85 6.35 5.83
N GLU A 146 -23.11 6.16 7.11
CA GLU A 146 -23.82 4.99 7.65
C GLU A 146 -25.14 4.71 6.90
N GLN A 147 -25.92 5.75 6.57
CA GLN A 147 -27.18 5.60 5.84
C GLN A 147 -26.99 5.00 4.43
N LEU A 148 -25.94 5.38 3.71
CA LEU A 148 -25.66 4.82 2.38
C LEU A 148 -25.15 3.39 2.49
N LYS A 149 -24.28 3.13 3.47
CA LYS A 149 -23.79 1.78 3.77
C LYS A 149 -24.91 0.80 4.07
N GLN A 150 -25.87 1.21 4.91
CA GLN A 150 -27.07 0.42 5.20
C GLN A 150 -27.93 0.14 3.97
N ARG A 151 -28.08 1.12 3.06
CA ARG A 151 -28.80 0.92 1.78
C ARG A 151 -28.12 -0.13 0.90
N VAL A 152 -26.80 -0.08 0.78
CA VAL A 152 -26.01 -1.06 0.01
C VAL A 152 -26.16 -2.47 0.62
N TYR A 153 -26.08 -2.58 1.94
CA TYR A 153 -26.15 -3.86 2.65
C TYR A 153 -27.54 -4.48 2.64
N ALA A 154 -28.58 -3.65 2.75
CA ALA A 154 -29.96 -4.10 2.64
C ALA A 154 -30.34 -4.53 1.21
N GLY A 155 -29.73 -3.91 0.19
CA GLY A 155 -30.02 -4.21 -1.21
C GLY A 155 -29.56 -5.60 -1.66
N ASN A 156 -28.41 -6.08 -1.19
CA ASN A 156 -27.92 -7.41 -1.53
C ASN A 156 -27.04 -8.04 -0.43
N PRO A 157 -27.24 -9.33 -0.08
CA PRO A 157 -26.45 -10.02 0.95
C PRO A 157 -24.98 -10.25 0.59
N GLN A 158 -24.60 -10.15 -0.68
CA GLN A 158 -23.21 -10.28 -1.13
C GLN A 158 -22.49 -8.94 -1.23
N SER A 159 -23.18 -7.83 -0.95
CA SER A 159 -22.56 -6.51 -1.02
C SER A 159 -21.58 -6.28 0.13
N ILE A 160 -20.43 -5.70 -0.19
CA ILE A 160 -19.30 -5.48 0.73
C ILE A 160 -18.76 -4.05 0.66
N SER A 161 -17.99 -3.72 1.69
CA SER A 161 -17.06 -2.59 1.70
C SER A 161 -15.66 -3.10 1.36
N LEU A 162 -14.95 -2.45 0.44
CA LEU A 162 -13.52 -2.68 0.22
C LEU A 162 -12.72 -1.44 0.61
N VAL A 163 -11.93 -1.57 1.67
CA VAL A 163 -10.99 -0.55 2.14
C VAL A 163 -9.59 -0.91 1.67
N ALA A 164 -9.05 -0.11 0.74
CA ALA A 164 -7.75 -0.34 0.15
C ALA A 164 -6.72 0.69 0.66
N ILE A 165 -5.56 0.21 1.13
CA ILE A 165 -4.52 1.06 1.72
C ILE A 165 -3.14 0.70 1.16
N ASP A 166 -2.52 1.61 0.41
CA ASP A 166 -1.19 1.39 -0.17
C ASP A 166 -0.11 2.20 0.55
N LEU A 167 0.75 1.51 1.30
CA LEU A 167 1.85 2.13 2.02
C LEU A 167 3.09 2.24 1.13
N LYS A 168 3.50 3.46 0.80
CA LYS A 168 4.57 3.71 -0.18
C LYS A 168 5.67 4.58 0.41
N THR A 169 6.78 3.94 0.77
CA THR A 169 8.02 4.65 1.11
C THR A 169 8.83 4.94 -0.15
N HIS A 170 10.02 5.54 0.02
CA HIS A 170 10.88 5.80 -1.12
C HIS A 170 12.36 5.79 -0.79
N VAL A 171 13.15 5.52 -1.81
CA VAL A 171 14.61 5.60 -1.78
C VAL A 171 15.11 6.24 -3.07
N GLY A 172 16.03 7.18 -2.94
CA GLY A 172 16.73 7.78 -4.07
C GLY A 172 17.76 6.81 -4.62
N ARG A 173 17.83 6.72 -5.94
CA ARG A 173 18.90 6.01 -6.64
C ARG A 173 19.66 7.00 -7.51
N LEU A 174 20.96 7.11 -7.28
CA LEU A 174 21.88 7.88 -8.11
C LEU A 174 22.78 6.92 -8.89
N ARG A 175 22.99 7.22 -10.15
CA ARG A 175 24.01 6.55 -10.97
C ARG A 175 25.07 7.58 -11.34
N ASP A 176 26.32 7.25 -11.05
CA ASP A 176 27.49 8.04 -11.41
C ASP A 176 28.49 7.13 -12.14
N GLY A 177 28.52 7.22 -13.47
CA GLY A 177 29.19 6.25 -14.32
C GLY A 177 28.64 4.82 -14.12
N GLU A 178 29.52 3.92 -13.66
CA GLU A 178 29.18 2.52 -13.33
C GLU A 178 28.70 2.35 -11.89
N ASN A 179 28.92 3.34 -11.03
CA ASN A 179 28.53 3.28 -9.63
C ASN A 179 27.03 3.53 -9.47
N GLN A 180 26.36 2.65 -8.73
CA GLN A 180 24.97 2.79 -8.33
C GLN A 180 24.90 2.97 -6.83
N MET A 181 24.15 3.96 -6.36
CA MET A 181 24.01 4.28 -4.94
C MET A 181 22.54 4.40 -4.56
N TYR A 182 22.19 3.89 -3.37
CA TYR A 182 20.87 4.00 -2.76
C TYR A 182 20.89 4.94 -1.56
N GLY A 183 19.81 5.68 -1.37
CA GLY A 183 19.68 6.68 -0.30
C GLY A 183 20.11 8.09 -0.71
N VAL A 184 20.57 8.26 -1.95
CA VAL A 184 20.99 9.54 -2.53
C VAL A 184 20.42 9.66 -3.92
N THR A 185 20.02 10.87 -4.30
CA THR A 185 19.62 11.17 -5.66
C THR A 185 19.84 12.64 -5.97
N ARG A 186 19.68 13.02 -7.24
CA ARG A 186 19.89 14.37 -7.73
C ARG A 186 18.71 14.80 -8.58
N GLU A 187 17.95 15.78 -8.10
CA GLU A 187 16.68 16.25 -8.71
C GLU A 187 16.80 16.67 -10.18
N SER A 188 17.93 17.27 -10.53
CA SER A 188 18.23 17.71 -11.88
C SER A 188 19.74 17.86 -12.04
N PRO A 189 20.27 17.92 -13.28
CA PRO A 189 21.69 18.13 -13.52
C PRO A 189 22.29 19.40 -12.87
N TRP A 190 21.45 20.38 -12.51
CA TRP A 190 21.85 21.66 -11.92
C TRP A 190 21.78 21.69 -10.39
N ARG A 191 21.37 20.61 -9.74
CA ARG A 191 21.30 20.52 -8.27
C ARG A 191 22.33 19.53 -7.75
N GLU A 192 22.78 19.75 -6.53
CA GLU A 192 23.67 18.80 -5.86
C GLU A 192 22.93 17.50 -5.49
N PRO A 193 23.63 16.36 -5.51
CA PRO A 193 23.13 15.13 -4.90
C PRO A 193 22.76 15.35 -3.42
N ARG A 194 21.62 14.81 -3.01
CA ARG A 194 21.16 14.87 -1.62
C ARG A 194 20.56 13.55 -1.17
N ALA A 195 20.41 13.41 0.14
CA ALA A 195 19.73 12.27 0.74
C ALA A 195 18.27 12.17 0.24
N ALA A 196 17.85 10.94 -0.08
CA ALA A 196 16.49 10.57 -0.45
C ALA A 196 16.25 9.09 -0.08
N CYS A 197 15.32 8.74 0.79
CA CYS A 197 14.53 9.62 1.64
C CYS A 197 15.40 10.38 2.66
N GLY A 198 15.34 11.71 2.67
CA GLY A 198 16.09 12.52 3.63
C GLY A 198 15.76 12.19 5.09
N ALA A 199 14.51 11.85 5.38
CA ALA A 199 14.06 11.48 6.72
C ALA A 199 14.69 10.16 7.21
N ILE A 200 14.70 9.12 6.38
CA ILE A 200 15.28 7.81 6.73
C ILE A 200 16.80 7.92 6.85
N VAL A 201 17.45 8.59 5.89
CA VAL A 201 18.90 8.80 5.91
C VAL A 201 19.31 9.62 7.13
N GLY A 202 18.58 10.70 7.43
CA GLY A 202 18.81 11.55 8.60
C GLY A 202 18.64 10.78 9.90
N ALA A 203 17.57 10.00 10.04
CA ALA A 203 17.32 9.18 11.23
C ALA A 203 18.47 8.19 11.49
N LEU A 204 18.99 7.53 10.45
CA LEU A 204 20.02 6.51 10.62
C LEU A 204 21.43 7.07 10.78
N LYS A 205 21.77 8.19 10.11
CA LYS A 205 23.14 8.75 10.11
C LYS A 205 23.37 9.87 11.11
N GLN A 206 22.34 10.65 11.41
CA GLN A 206 22.41 11.86 12.24
C GLN A 206 21.15 11.93 13.13
N TYR A 207 20.95 10.90 13.94
CA TYR A 207 19.79 10.82 14.81
C TYR A 207 19.74 12.01 15.78
N HIS A 208 18.56 12.59 15.93
CA HIS A 208 18.30 13.71 16.83
C HIS A 208 17.05 13.36 17.64
N PRO A 209 17.16 13.14 18.97
CA PRO A 209 16.04 12.69 19.79
C PRO A 209 14.89 13.70 19.84
N ASP A 210 15.17 14.99 19.67
CA ASP A 210 14.16 16.04 19.65
C ASP A 210 13.41 16.12 18.30
N ASN A 211 13.96 15.52 17.25
CA ASN A 211 13.30 15.45 15.95
C ASN A 211 12.23 14.34 15.95
N LEU A 212 10.96 14.76 15.90
CA LEU A 212 9.79 13.86 15.88
C LEU A 212 9.85 12.83 14.73
N ILE A 213 10.33 13.23 13.56
CA ILE A 213 10.44 12.35 12.39
C ILE A 213 11.50 11.27 12.63
N HIS A 214 12.62 11.61 13.27
CA HIS A 214 13.68 10.63 13.58
C HIS A 214 13.18 9.62 14.62
N ARG A 215 12.49 10.08 15.67
CA ARG A 215 11.85 9.19 16.66
C ARG A 215 10.88 8.22 15.99
N ARG A 216 9.96 8.72 15.16
CA ARG A 216 8.99 7.86 14.47
C ARG A 216 9.66 6.82 13.57
N ILE A 217 10.66 7.20 12.76
CA ILE A 217 11.38 6.24 11.91
C ILE A 217 12.09 5.18 12.75
N ARG A 218 12.68 5.56 13.89
CA ARG A 218 13.25 4.61 14.84
C ARG A 218 12.20 3.68 15.43
N ASP A 219 11.01 4.17 15.72
CA ASP A 219 9.89 3.36 16.23
C ASP A 219 9.39 2.36 15.17
N ASP A 220 9.26 2.79 13.91
CA ASP A 220 8.89 1.92 12.78
C ASP A 220 9.93 0.82 12.54
N LEU A 221 11.21 1.19 12.58
CA LEU A 221 12.31 0.24 12.49
C LEU A 221 12.38 -0.66 13.71
N ARG A 222 11.95 -0.19 14.89
CA ARG A 222 12.26 -0.73 16.22
C ARG A 222 13.75 -0.64 16.56
N GLU A 223 14.04 -0.70 17.85
CA GLU A 223 15.37 -0.45 18.38
C GLU A 223 16.46 -1.35 17.78
N ARG A 224 16.21 -2.67 17.68
CA ARG A 224 17.20 -3.61 17.14
C ARG A 224 17.61 -3.27 15.71
N ASN A 225 16.64 -3.03 14.82
CA ASN A 225 16.95 -2.71 13.43
C ASN A 225 17.56 -1.32 13.29
N PHE A 226 17.09 -0.35 14.08
CA PHE A 226 17.67 0.99 14.11
C PHE A 226 19.16 0.92 14.47
N GLN A 227 19.51 0.24 15.56
CA GLN A 227 20.92 0.05 15.96
C GLN A 227 21.71 -0.72 14.90
N TYR A 228 21.12 -1.76 14.31
CA TYR A 228 21.79 -2.53 13.26
C TYR A 228 22.09 -1.66 12.03
N LEU A 229 21.09 -0.97 11.48
CA LEU A 229 21.19 -0.18 10.25
C LEU A 229 21.96 1.14 10.43
N SER A 230 22.06 1.67 11.65
CA SER A 230 22.90 2.83 11.96
C SER A 230 24.39 2.47 12.04
N ASN A 231 24.72 1.24 12.45
CA ASN A 231 26.11 0.83 12.70
C ASN A 231 26.66 -0.13 11.65
N ASN A 232 25.81 -0.76 10.84
CA ASN A 232 26.20 -1.75 9.84
C ASN A 232 25.65 -1.35 8.47
N LYS A 233 26.34 -1.79 7.42
CA LYS A 233 25.90 -1.66 6.04
C LYS A 233 25.41 -3.00 5.51
N ILE A 234 24.36 -2.94 4.71
CA ILE A 234 23.88 -4.09 3.94
C ILE A 234 24.28 -3.87 2.49
N PHE A 235 25.00 -4.83 1.92
CA PHE A 235 25.51 -4.76 0.56
C PHE A 235 24.80 -5.77 -0.34
N THR A 236 24.75 -5.47 -1.64
CA THR A 236 24.47 -6.49 -2.65
C THR A 236 25.65 -7.44 -2.81
N ASP A 237 25.44 -8.55 -3.51
CA ASP A 237 26.52 -9.48 -3.91
C ASP A 237 27.68 -8.77 -4.64
N ASP A 238 27.35 -7.74 -5.44
CA ASP A 238 28.34 -6.91 -6.15
C ASP A 238 28.94 -5.75 -5.32
N GLY A 239 28.68 -5.69 -4.01
CA GLY A 239 29.23 -4.67 -3.10
C GLY A 239 28.54 -3.31 -3.09
N VAL A 240 27.33 -3.17 -3.65
CA VAL A 240 26.55 -1.91 -3.62
C VAL A 240 25.79 -1.77 -2.29
N ASP A 241 25.97 -0.65 -1.59
CA ASP A 241 25.28 -0.35 -0.33
C ASP A 241 23.78 -0.12 -0.57
N ILE A 242 22.93 -0.97 0.02
CA ILE A 242 21.47 -0.95 -0.08
C ILE A 242 20.80 -0.70 1.28
N THR A 243 21.56 -0.28 2.30
CA THR A 243 21.06 -0.08 3.67
C THR A 243 19.83 0.82 3.71
N MET A 244 19.82 1.89 2.92
CA MET A 244 18.69 2.84 2.85
C MET A 244 17.47 2.27 2.13
N ALA A 245 17.67 1.38 1.16
CA ALA A 245 16.57 0.67 0.50
C ALA A 245 15.92 -0.33 1.46
N VAL A 246 16.73 -1.06 2.23
CA VAL A 246 16.26 -2.00 3.27
C VAL A 246 15.51 -1.26 4.37
N ALA A 247 16.04 -0.13 4.87
CA ALA A 247 15.35 0.68 5.88
C ALA A 247 13.98 1.15 5.39
N SER A 248 13.90 1.62 4.14
CA SER A 248 12.63 2.03 3.51
C SER A 248 11.66 0.86 3.39
N ALA A 249 12.15 -0.32 3.01
CA ALA A 249 11.34 -1.53 2.93
C ALA A 249 10.75 -1.92 4.30
N ILE A 250 11.57 -1.96 5.35
CA ILE A 250 11.12 -2.31 6.71
C ILE A 250 10.05 -1.34 7.22
N VAL A 251 10.23 -0.04 7.01
CA VAL A 251 9.25 0.98 7.40
C VAL A 251 7.90 0.73 6.69
N ALA A 252 7.92 0.44 5.38
CA ALA A 252 6.70 0.15 4.62
C ALA A 252 6.01 -1.13 5.12
N VAL A 253 6.76 -2.23 5.24
CA VAL A 253 6.26 -3.54 5.69
C VAL A 253 5.68 -3.44 7.11
N ARG A 254 6.38 -2.76 8.03
CA ARG A 254 5.89 -2.52 9.39
C ARG A 254 4.58 -1.75 9.36
N GLY A 255 4.49 -0.74 8.52
CA GLY A 255 3.28 0.07 8.40
C GLY A 255 2.06 -0.75 7.98
N ILE A 256 2.21 -1.71 7.04
CA ILE A 256 1.08 -2.57 6.65
C ILE A 256 0.66 -3.43 7.83
N ARG A 257 1.62 -4.01 8.57
CA ARG A 257 1.31 -4.86 9.73
C ARG A 257 0.56 -4.07 10.79
N ASN A 258 1.03 -2.88 11.12
CA ASN A 258 0.39 -2.03 12.13
C ASN A 258 -1.03 -1.63 11.70
N THR A 259 -1.23 -1.29 10.41
CA THR A 259 -2.54 -0.92 9.87
C THR A 259 -3.48 -2.13 9.82
N ALA A 260 -3.00 -3.30 9.36
CA ALA A 260 -3.76 -4.55 9.31
C ALA A 260 -4.24 -4.99 10.69
N MET A 261 -3.42 -4.81 11.73
CA MET A 261 -3.80 -5.12 13.12
C MET A 261 -4.82 -4.14 13.72
N ALA A 262 -4.96 -2.93 13.15
CA ALA A 262 -5.92 -1.94 13.63
C ALA A 262 -7.30 -2.06 12.95
N LEU A 263 -7.32 -2.45 11.67
CA LEU A 263 -8.55 -2.58 10.87
C LEU A 263 -9.66 -3.44 11.51
N PRO A 264 -9.39 -4.54 12.25
CA PRO A 264 -10.42 -5.27 12.99
C PRO A 264 -11.30 -4.43 13.92
N GLN A 265 -10.80 -3.29 14.41
CA GLN A 265 -11.57 -2.40 15.29
C GLN A 265 -12.51 -1.49 14.50
N GLU A 266 -12.20 -1.26 13.23
CA GLU A 266 -12.87 -0.29 12.36
C GLU A 266 -13.88 -0.96 11.42
N LEU A 267 -13.57 -2.16 10.93
CA LEU A 267 -14.40 -2.90 9.98
C LEU A 267 -15.52 -3.67 10.69
N ASP A 268 -16.67 -3.76 10.03
CA ASP A 268 -17.73 -4.71 10.37
C ASP A 268 -17.59 -6.02 9.56
N GLU A 269 -18.51 -6.96 9.75
CA GLU A 269 -18.54 -8.27 9.11
C GLU A 269 -18.53 -8.24 7.56
N ARG A 270 -18.97 -7.14 6.95
CA ARG A 270 -19.00 -6.95 5.49
C ARG A 270 -17.82 -6.15 4.96
N GLY A 271 -16.98 -5.64 5.86
CA GLY A 271 -15.74 -4.95 5.56
C GLY A 271 -14.64 -5.92 5.14
N VAL A 272 -14.07 -5.66 3.97
CA VAL A 272 -12.86 -6.30 3.46
C VAL A 272 -11.79 -5.23 3.38
N ALA A 273 -10.60 -5.48 3.93
CA ALA A 273 -9.45 -4.63 3.63
C ALA A 273 -8.41 -5.33 2.77
N HIS A 274 -7.76 -4.55 1.91
CA HIS A 274 -6.59 -4.96 1.15
C HIS A 274 -5.48 -3.91 1.32
N LEU A 275 -4.32 -4.35 1.79
CA LEU A 275 -3.18 -3.47 2.04
C LEU A 275 -2.00 -3.89 1.21
N THR A 276 -1.21 -2.93 0.75
CA THR A 276 0.07 -3.21 0.10
C THR A 276 1.20 -2.37 0.68
N ALA A 277 2.44 -2.87 0.59
CA ALA A 277 3.65 -2.09 0.83
C ALA A 277 4.53 -2.06 -0.41
N SER A 278 5.09 -0.88 -0.68
CA SER A 278 6.09 -0.71 -1.72
C SER A 278 7.12 0.36 -1.38
N VAL A 279 8.25 0.30 -2.09
CA VAL A 279 9.27 1.35 -2.13
C VAL A 279 9.32 1.89 -3.54
N THR A 280 9.08 3.19 -3.71
CA THR A 280 9.42 3.88 -4.96
C THR A 280 10.92 4.14 -4.99
N VAL A 281 11.59 3.64 -6.01
CA VAL A 281 13.00 3.94 -6.27
C VAL A 281 13.06 5.14 -7.21
N ASN A 282 13.42 6.29 -6.65
CA ASN A 282 13.40 7.55 -7.37
C ASN A 282 14.62 7.72 -8.28
N ARG A 283 14.35 8.05 -9.54
CA ARG A 283 15.35 8.16 -10.60
C ARG A 283 15.12 9.42 -11.43
N PRO A 284 15.55 10.60 -10.96
CA PRO A 284 15.34 11.85 -11.68
C PRO A 284 15.76 11.76 -13.15
N SER A 285 14.99 12.41 -14.02
CA SER A 285 15.11 12.34 -15.49
C SER A 285 14.78 10.97 -16.13
N ARG A 286 14.24 10.02 -15.36
CA ARG A 286 13.77 8.71 -15.83
C ARG A 286 12.52 8.32 -15.07
N ASP A 287 11.81 7.33 -15.60
CA ASP A 287 10.71 6.69 -14.90
C ASP A 287 11.13 6.18 -13.53
N ASP A 288 10.36 6.43 -12.48
CA ASP A 288 10.58 5.75 -11.21
C ASP A 288 10.28 4.25 -11.31
N LEU A 289 10.96 3.47 -10.47
CA LEU A 289 10.65 2.05 -10.29
C LEU A 289 9.91 1.85 -8.98
N VAL A 290 9.30 0.69 -8.85
CA VAL A 290 8.65 0.26 -7.63
C VAL A 290 9.23 -1.09 -7.24
N ILE A 291 9.47 -1.28 -5.95
CA ILE A 291 9.72 -2.58 -5.34
C ILE A 291 8.45 -2.95 -4.57
N TYR A 292 7.79 -4.03 -4.97
CA TYR A 292 6.66 -4.58 -4.22
C TYR A 292 7.17 -5.39 -3.03
N LEU A 293 6.61 -5.18 -1.84
CA LEU A 293 7.22 -5.69 -0.61
C LEU A 293 6.33 -6.64 0.16
N ALA A 294 5.05 -6.30 0.28
CA ALA A 294 4.09 -7.10 1.02
C ALA A 294 2.67 -6.74 0.61
N ARG A 295 1.76 -7.69 0.88
CA ARG A 295 0.31 -7.54 0.74
C ARG A 295 -0.40 -8.16 1.93
N ALA A 296 -1.60 -7.67 2.22
CA ALA A 296 -2.41 -8.21 3.29
C ALA A 296 -3.91 -8.12 2.99
N THR A 297 -4.68 -9.03 3.57
CA THR A 297 -6.14 -8.92 3.67
C THR A 297 -6.60 -8.97 5.12
N VAL A 298 -7.70 -8.28 5.41
CA VAL A 298 -8.43 -8.37 6.69
C VAL A 298 -9.87 -8.67 6.36
N PHE A 299 -10.33 -9.88 6.69
CA PHE A 299 -11.70 -10.30 6.44
C PHE A 299 -12.07 -11.51 7.30
N ASN A 300 -13.34 -11.57 7.71
CA ASN A 300 -13.96 -12.76 8.32
C ASN A 300 -13.15 -13.41 9.45
N GLY A 301 -12.61 -12.57 10.33
CA GLY A 301 -11.89 -13.01 11.52
C GLY A 301 -10.44 -13.42 11.25
N LYS A 302 -9.93 -13.21 10.03
CA LYS A 302 -8.52 -13.44 9.68
C LYS A 302 -7.85 -12.20 9.10
N ILE A 303 -6.67 -11.89 9.64
CA ILE A 303 -5.67 -11.07 8.99
C ILE A 303 -4.69 -12.02 8.33
N GLN A 304 -4.45 -11.85 7.04
CA GLN A 304 -3.47 -12.63 6.30
C GLN A 304 -2.43 -11.69 5.69
N ILE A 305 -1.14 -11.96 5.89
CA ILE A 305 -0.03 -11.10 5.47
C ILE A 305 1.02 -11.93 4.73
N GLN A 306 1.45 -11.47 3.56
CA GLN A 306 2.52 -12.08 2.77
C GLN A 306 3.50 -11.01 2.32
N GLY A 307 4.80 -11.26 2.46
CA GLY A 307 5.83 -10.35 1.97
C GLY A 307 7.17 -10.50 2.66
N LEU A 308 8.10 -9.60 2.35
CA LEU A 308 9.39 -9.52 3.03
C LEU A 308 9.17 -9.22 4.52
N GLY A 309 10.05 -9.74 5.38
CA GLY A 309 9.89 -9.57 6.83
C GLY A 309 10.44 -8.23 7.35
N THR A 310 10.55 -8.11 8.67
CA THR A 310 10.90 -6.82 9.32
C THR A 310 12.23 -6.84 10.05
N GLU A 311 13.07 -7.85 9.84
CA GLU A 311 14.36 -8.01 10.54
C GLU A 311 15.52 -7.62 9.63
N ALA A 312 16.23 -6.54 9.96
CA ALA A 312 17.23 -5.94 9.08
C ALA A 312 18.43 -6.85 8.76
N ASP A 313 18.84 -7.70 9.71
CA ASP A 313 19.95 -8.65 9.58
C ASP A 313 19.64 -9.85 8.67
N LYS A 314 18.37 -10.06 8.32
CA LYS A 314 17.96 -11.08 7.34
C LYS A 314 17.91 -10.55 5.91
N TYR A 315 18.09 -9.25 5.70
CA TYR A 315 18.06 -8.67 4.36
C TYR A 315 19.40 -8.83 3.64
N GLY A 316 19.31 -9.08 2.34
CA GLY A 316 20.41 -8.97 1.39
C GLY A 316 19.88 -8.48 0.04
N GLY A 317 20.73 -8.49 -0.98
CA GLY A 317 20.27 -8.21 -2.34
C GLY A 317 21.28 -8.49 -3.42
N GLN A 318 20.83 -8.36 -4.66
CA GLN A 318 21.65 -8.50 -5.85
C GLN A 318 21.23 -7.50 -6.90
N LEU A 319 22.15 -7.16 -7.80
CA LEU A 319 21.83 -6.40 -9.00
C LEU A 319 21.67 -7.36 -10.18
N VAL A 320 20.43 -7.51 -10.66
CA VAL A 320 20.11 -8.37 -11.79
C VAL A 320 19.91 -7.55 -13.07
N GLU A 321 20.26 -8.13 -14.21
CA GLU A 321 19.91 -7.53 -15.49
C GLU A 321 18.43 -7.83 -15.80
N TYR A 322 17.64 -6.77 -15.93
CA TYR A 322 16.22 -6.89 -16.27
C TYR A 322 15.76 -5.69 -17.10
N ALA A 323 15.09 -5.98 -18.21
CA ALA A 323 14.69 -4.97 -19.20
C ALA A 323 15.87 -4.06 -19.63
N LYS A 324 17.05 -4.66 -19.86
CA LYS A 324 18.31 -3.99 -20.26
C LYS A 324 18.83 -2.97 -19.23
N GLU A 325 18.46 -3.13 -17.96
CA GLU A 325 18.94 -2.30 -16.86
C GLU A 325 19.36 -3.15 -15.67
N ARG A 326 20.33 -2.67 -14.89
CA ARG A 326 20.64 -3.23 -13.56
C ARG A 326 19.55 -2.82 -12.57
N ARG A 327 18.86 -3.82 -12.01
CA ARG A 327 17.75 -3.68 -11.06
C ARG A 327 18.15 -4.29 -9.73
N LEU A 328 17.81 -3.61 -8.63
CA LEU A 328 17.92 -4.22 -7.32
C LEU A 328 16.84 -5.29 -7.14
N GLN A 329 17.27 -6.45 -6.67
CA GLN A 329 16.40 -7.45 -6.09
C GLN A 329 16.79 -7.65 -4.63
N LEU A 330 15.88 -7.27 -3.74
CA LEU A 330 15.99 -7.54 -2.31
C LEU A 330 15.72 -9.03 -2.05
N ARG A 331 16.48 -9.63 -1.14
CA ARG A 331 16.28 -10.97 -0.60
C ARG A 331 16.04 -10.87 0.91
N TYR A 332 15.28 -11.81 1.46
CA TYR A 332 14.97 -11.86 2.89
C TYR A 332 15.08 -13.30 3.41
N GLY A 333 16.11 -13.55 4.22
CA GLY A 333 16.50 -14.91 4.61
C GLY A 333 16.77 -15.79 3.39
N ASP A 334 16.43 -17.06 3.52
CA ASP A 334 16.49 -18.05 2.42
C ASP A 334 15.18 -18.09 1.60
N GLY A 335 14.30 -17.11 1.79
CA GLY A 335 12.99 -17.07 1.16
C GLY A 335 13.07 -16.73 -0.33
N ASP A 336 12.31 -17.46 -1.13
CA ASP A 336 12.03 -17.11 -2.52
C ASP A 336 10.98 -16.00 -2.56
N GLY A 337 11.31 -14.89 -3.23
CA GLY A 337 10.44 -13.72 -3.37
C GLY A 337 9.13 -13.99 -4.11
N GLU A 338 8.96 -15.15 -4.75
CA GLU A 338 7.70 -15.58 -5.37
C GLU A 338 6.89 -16.56 -4.50
N ASN A 339 7.52 -17.13 -3.47
CA ASN A 339 6.96 -18.20 -2.64
C ASN A 339 7.10 -17.90 -1.13
N LEU A 340 6.89 -16.64 -0.75
CA LEU A 340 6.91 -16.24 0.66
C LEU A 340 5.67 -16.77 1.40
N PRO A 341 5.82 -17.23 2.66
CA PRO A 341 4.70 -17.77 3.42
C PRO A 341 3.66 -16.69 3.74
N VAL A 342 2.40 -17.13 3.88
CA VAL A 342 1.30 -16.30 4.38
C VAL A 342 1.23 -16.49 5.90
N GLU A 343 1.37 -15.41 6.65
CA GLU A 343 1.08 -15.36 8.07
C GLU A 343 -0.42 -15.15 8.29
N GLU A 344 -1.03 -15.89 9.21
CA GLU A 344 -2.42 -15.73 9.60
C GLU A 344 -2.54 -15.31 11.06
N ILE A 345 -3.42 -14.35 11.34
CA ILE A 345 -3.70 -13.85 12.69
C ILE A 345 -5.23 -13.76 12.84
N ASP A 346 -5.75 -14.44 13.85
CA ASP A 346 -7.20 -14.44 14.11
C ASP A 346 -7.63 -13.16 14.85
N TYR A 347 -8.85 -12.70 14.57
CA TYR A 347 -9.51 -11.60 15.27
C TYR A 347 -11.02 -11.85 15.42
N LYS A 348 -11.64 -11.13 16.36
CA LYS A 348 -13.10 -11.20 16.55
C LYS A 348 -13.81 -10.27 15.56
N VAL A 349 -14.69 -10.83 14.74
CA VAL A 349 -15.54 -10.06 13.82
C VAL A 349 -16.53 -9.19 14.59
N ARG A 350 -16.72 -7.95 14.14
CA ARG A 350 -17.73 -7.01 14.63
C ARG A 350 -18.97 -7.10 13.75
N ASP A 351 -20.14 -7.28 14.33
CA ASP A 351 -21.40 -7.29 13.57
C ASP A 351 -21.66 -5.91 12.94
N SER A 352 -22.33 -5.91 11.78
CA SER A 352 -22.74 -4.67 11.12
C SER A 352 -23.91 -3.97 11.83
N GLY A 353 -24.59 -4.66 12.75
CA GLY A 353 -25.76 -4.15 13.46
C GLY A 353 -27.04 -4.08 12.61
N LEU A 354 -27.00 -4.66 11.40
CA LEU A 354 -28.13 -4.78 10.47
C LEU A 354 -28.82 -6.15 10.55
#